data_AF-A0A523RR23-F1
#
_entry.id   AF-A0A523RR23-F1
#
_cell.length_a   1.000
_cell.length_b   1.000
_cell.length_c   1.000
_cell.angle_alpha   90.00
_cell.angle_beta   90.00
_cell.angle_gamma   90.00
#
_symmetry.space_group_name_H-M   'P 1'
#
loop_
_entity.id
_entity.type
_entity.pdbx_description
1 polymer ?
#
loop_
_entity_poly.entity_id
_entity_poly.type
_entity_poly.pdbx_seq_one_letter_code
_entity_poly.pdbx_strand_id
1 'polypeptide(L)'
;MADDPTLDELPDRVFVALGRRGMEGILLKECTYDCDGNELKLIKVRKDLVDGKGTEEVEENWLVECIKCNSQFTIQCIVRYHDGERIDTRVNLIDDTGKNLGWLGSY
;
A
#
# COMPACT_ATOMS: atom_id res chain seq x y z
N MET A 1 17.18 -18.88 2.01
CA MET A 1 15.99 -18.60 2.84
C MET A 1 15.03 -17.87 1.95
N ALA A 2 13.82 -18.41 1.75
CA ALA A 2 12.77 -17.65 1.08
C ALA A 2 12.41 -16.52 2.03
N ASP A 3 12.69 -15.29 1.62
CA ASP A 3 12.24 -14.10 2.33
C ASP A 3 10.73 -14.05 2.12
N ASP A 4 9.97 -14.57 3.08
CA ASP A 4 8.52 -14.40 3.07
C ASP A 4 8.28 -12.88 3.06
N PRO A 5 7.52 -12.34 2.10
CA PRO A 5 7.33 -10.90 2.01
C PRO A 5 6.72 -10.43 3.32
N THR A 6 7.32 -9.42 3.93
CA THR A 6 6.87 -8.86 5.21
C THR A 6 6.37 -7.43 5.02
N LEU A 7 5.58 -6.94 5.98
CA LEU A 7 5.16 -5.53 6.00
C LEU A 7 6.34 -4.56 6.16
N ASP A 8 7.56 -5.04 6.40
CA ASP A 8 8.78 -4.22 6.46
C ASP A 8 9.15 -3.68 5.07
N GLU A 9 8.76 -4.36 3.99
CA GLU A 9 8.95 -3.87 2.62
C GLU A 9 8.12 -2.61 2.31
N LEU A 10 7.03 -2.38 3.06
CA LEU A 10 6.20 -1.20 2.93
C LEU A 10 6.70 -0.08 3.86
N PRO A 11 6.71 1.18 3.38
CA PRO A 11 7.07 2.30 4.24
C PRO A 11 6.07 2.43 5.38
N ASP A 12 6.54 3.00 6.49
CA ASP A 12 5.69 3.25 7.65
C ASP A 12 4.62 4.34 7.36
N ARG A 13 4.96 5.27 6.46
CA ARG A 13 4.15 6.43 6.11
C ARG A 13 4.10 6.65 4.61
N VAL A 14 2.95 7.09 4.14
CA VAL A 14 2.73 7.62 2.79
C VAL A 14 2.34 9.08 2.89
N PHE A 15 2.59 9.86 1.84
CA PHE A 15 2.32 11.28 1.85
C PHE A 15 1.16 11.61 0.94
N VAL A 16 0.17 12.33 1.48
CA VAL A 16 -0.95 12.87 0.70
C VAL A 16 -0.76 14.37 0.52
N ALA A 17 -0.93 14.86 -0.71
CA ALA A 17 -0.90 16.28 -0.99
C ALA A 17 -2.25 16.92 -0.61
N LEU A 18 -2.24 17.80 0.41
CA LEU A 18 -3.41 18.56 0.86
C LEU A 18 -3.50 19.95 0.20
N GLY A 19 -2.97 20.09 -1.02
CA GLY A 19 -2.93 21.34 -1.77
C GLY A 19 -2.12 22.42 -1.04
N ARG A 20 -2.74 23.58 -0.75
CA ARG A 20 -2.08 24.72 -0.08
C ARG A 20 -1.68 24.44 1.37
N ARG A 21 -2.19 23.36 1.98
CA ARG A 21 -1.85 22.96 3.37
C ARG A 21 -0.55 22.16 3.45
N GLY A 22 0.08 21.85 2.32
CA GLY A 22 1.31 21.06 2.26
C GLY A 22 1.05 19.57 2.07
N MET A 23 1.92 18.75 2.65
CA MET A 23 1.83 17.28 2.61
C MET A 23 1.56 16.76 4.01
N GLU A 24 0.65 15.80 4.13
CA GLU A 24 0.36 15.10 5.38
C GLU A 24 0.85 13.66 5.27
N GLY A 25 1.63 13.23 6.26
CA GLY A 25 2.12 11.86 6.36
C GLY A 25 1.08 10.99 7.04
N ILE A 26 0.48 10.06 6.31
CA ILE A 26 -0.49 9.11 6.81
C ILE A 26 0.22 7.80 7.12
N LEU A 27 -0.05 7.21 8.28
CA LEU A 27 0.49 5.91 8.67
C LEU A 27 -0.12 4.83 7.76
N LEU A 28 0.74 4.13 7.04
CA LEU A 28 0.30 3.05 6.14
C LEU A 28 -0.08 1.79 6.93
N LYS A 29 0.60 1.57 8.05
CA LYS A 29 0.46 0.38 8.90
C LYS A 29 -0.62 0.56 9.99
N GLU A 30 -1.62 1.39 9.71
CA GLU A 30 -2.75 1.66 10.60
C GLU A 30 -4.05 1.08 10.02
N CYS A 31 -4.94 0.62 10.92
CA CYS A 31 -6.29 0.16 10.62
C CYS A 31 -7.08 1.28 9.92
N THR A 32 -7.52 1.04 8.68
CA THR A 32 -8.36 2.01 7.94
C THR A 32 -9.78 2.16 8.51
N TYR A 33 -10.18 1.32 9.46
CA TYR A 33 -11.50 1.36 10.11
C TYR A 33 -11.41 2.11 11.45
N ASP A 34 -12.56 2.38 12.08
CA ASP A 34 -12.75 3.10 13.36
C ASP A 34 -12.10 2.41 14.58
N CYS A 35 -11.16 1.50 14.35
CA CYS A 35 -10.57 0.66 15.36
C CYS A 35 -9.27 1.24 15.94
N ASP A 36 -8.66 2.27 15.34
CA ASP A 36 -7.37 2.86 15.74
C ASP A 36 -6.30 1.79 16.06
N GLY A 37 -6.31 0.70 15.28
CA GLY A 37 -5.39 -0.43 15.46
C GLY A 37 -4.09 -0.16 14.72
N ASN A 38 -2.96 -0.17 15.42
CA ASN A 38 -1.61 -0.02 14.82
C ASN A 38 -0.93 -1.36 14.52
N GLU A 39 -1.66 -2.46 14.69
CA GLU A 39 -1.13 -3.81 14.58
C GLU A 39 -1.83 -4.50 13.40
N LEU A 40 -1.16 -4.48 12.25
CA LEU A 40 -1.58 -5.18 11.04
C LEU A 40 -0.78 -6.45 10.87
N LYS A 41 -1.48 -7.52 10.50
CA LYS A 41 -0.92 -8.81 10.13
C LYS A 41 -0.99 -8.96 8.62
N LEU A 42 0.13 -9.32 8.00
CA LEU A 42 0.13 -9.65 6.58
C LEU A 42 -0.49 -11.02 6.35
N ILE A 43 -1.48 -11.07 5.45
CA ILE A 43 -2.14 -12.31 5.06
C ILE A 43 -1.60 -12.80 3.72
N LYS A 44 -1.50 -11.91 2.74
CA LYS A 44 -1.07 -12.28 1.38
C LYS A 44 -0.48 -11.09 0.64
N VAL A 45 0.49 -11.37 -0.21
CA VAL A 45 1.05 -10.40 -1.14
C VAL A 45 0.90 -10.93 -2.56
N ARG A 46 0.49 -10.05 -3.47
CA ARG A 46 0.46 -10.31 -4.91
C ARG A 46 1.16 -9.17 -5.62
N LYS A 47 2.36 -9.43 -6.13
CA LYS A 47 3.14 -8.49 -6.95
C LYS A 47 3.04 -8.93 -8.41
N ASP A 48 2.70 -8.02 -9.31
CA ASP A 48 2.78 -8.27 -10.74
C ASP A 48 4.24 -8.18 -11.24
N LEU A 49 4.54 -8.77 -12.40
CA LEU A 49 5.90 -8.80 -12.97
C LEU A 49 6.15 -7.54 -13.80
N VAL A 50 7.38 -7.01 -13.73
CA VAL A 50 7.85 -5.91 -14.58
C VAL A 50 8.67 -6.46 -15.75
N ASP A 51 8.42 -5.99 -16.98
CA ASP A 51 9.16 -6.40 -18.19
C ASP A 51 10.52 -5.65 -18.31
N GLY A 52 10.62 -4.49 -17.66
CA GLY A 52 11.84 -3.68 -17.55
C GLY A 52 12.09 -2.80 -18.78
N LYS A 53 11.04 -2.40 -19.51
CA LYS A 53 11.16 -1.62 -20.76
C LYS A 53 10.15 -0.48 -20.82
N GLY A 54 10.67 0.74 -20.97
CA GLY A 54 9.84 1.93 -21.07
C GLY A 54 9.12 2.24 -19.76
N THR A 55 7.96 2.90 -19.84
CA THR A 55 7.14 3.20 -18.66
C THR A 55 6.15 2.08 -18.41
N GLU A 56 6.20 1.49 -17.22
CA GLU A 56 5.33 0.40 -16.78
C GLU A 56 4.67 0.76 -15.45
N GLU A 57 3.42 0.34 -15.26
CA GLU A 57 2.73 0.44 -13.98
C GLU A 57 2.44 -0.97 -13.48
N VAL A 58 2.94 -1.29 -12.29
CA VAL A 58 2.82 -2.60 -11.65
C VAL A 58 1.96 -2.46 -10.40
N GLU A 59 1.02 -3.37 -10.23
CA GLU A 59 0.16 -3.42 -9.04
C GLU A 59 0.70 -4.44 -8.03
N GLU A 60 1.02 -3.96 -6.83
CA GLU A 60 1.36 -4.78 -5.68
C GLU A 60 0.23 -4.72 -4.65
N ASN A 61 -0.49 -5.81 -4.48
CA ASN A 61 -1.63 -5.92 -3.58
C ASN A 61 -1.22 -6.65 -2.30
N TRP A 62 -1.29 -5.95 -1.18
CA TRP A 62 -0.92 -6.44 0.15
C TRP A 62 -2.18 -6.60 0.98
N LEU A 63 -2.71 -7.81 1.07
CA LEU A 63 -3.83 -8.14 1.93
C LEU A 63 -3.36 -8.21 3.38
N VAL A 64 -3.89 -7.30 4.19
CA VAL A 64 -3.59 -7.16 5.60
C VAL A 64 -4.85 -7.36 6.44
N GLU A 65 -4.66 -7.82 7.65
CA GLU A 65 -5.70 -8.01 8.65
C GLU A 65 -5.34 -7.22 9.90
N CYS A 66 -6.24 -6.39 10.38
CA CYS A 66 -6.05 -5.72 11.66
C CYS A 66 -6.25 -6.71 12.81
N ILE A 67 -5.26 -6.86 13.68
CA ILE A 67 -5.33 -7.80 14.80
C ILE A 67 -6.40 -7.38 15.83
N LYS A 68 -6.66 -6.07 15.95
CA LYS A 68 -7.59 -5.52 16.93
C LYS A 68 -9.06 -5.75 16.58
N CYS A 69 -9.45 -5.49 15.32
CA CYS A 69 -10.85 -5.63 14.87
C CYS A 69 -11.08 -6.84 13.96
N ASN A 70 -10.02 -7.56 13.56
CA ASN A 70 -10.05 -8.67 12.59
C ASN A 70 -10.62 -8.27 11.22
N SER A 71 -10.67 -6.97 10.91
CA SER A 71 -11.07 -6.48 9.59
C SER A 71 -9.91 -6.64 8.62
N GLN A 72 -10.23 -7.09 7.41
CA GLN A 72 -9.26 -7.27 6.34
C GLN A 72 -9.38 -6.13 5.35
N PHE A 73 -8.25 -5.68 4.81
CA PHE A 73 -8.21 -4.72 3.73
C PHE A 73 -6.95 -4.93 2.91
N THR A 74 -6.95 -4.50 1.67
CA THR A 74 -5.81 -4.60 0.77
C THR A 74 -5.19 -3.23 0.58
N ILE A 75 -3.91 -3.13 0.89
CA ILE A 75 -3.06 -2.00 0.52
C ILE A 75 -2.59 -2.25 -0.91
N GLN A 76 -3.13 -1.50 -1.86
CA GLN A 76 -2.75 -1.59 -3.27
C GLN A 76 -1.69 -0.52 -3.55
N CYS A 77 -0.46 -0.96 -3.80
CA CYS A 77 0.63 -0.11 -4.27
C CYS A 77 0.71 -0.19 -5.79
N ILE A 78 0.42 0.91 -6.47
CA ILE A 78 0.63 1.07 -7.91
C ILE A 78 1.99 1.71 -8.08
N VAL A 79 2.98 0.89 -8.43
CA VAL A 79 4.36 1.32 -8.62
C VAL A 79 4.59 1.63 -10.09
N ARG A 80 5.02 2.86 -10.37
CA ARG A 80 5.41 3.26 -11.71
C ARG A 80 6.91 3.06 -11.89
N TYR A 81 7.27 2.23 -12.87
CA TYR A 81 8.63 2.01 -13.32
C TYR A 81 8.90 2.76 -14.62
N HIS A 82 10.14 3.16 -14.83
CA HIS A 82 10.66 3.67 -16.10
C HIS A 82 12.04 3.09 -16.35
N ASP A 83 12.19 2.33 -17.43
CA ASP A 83 13.42 1.60 -17.76
C ASP A 83 13.94 0.74 -16.57
N GLY A 84 13.01 0.13 -15.83
CA GLY A 84 13.32 -0.70 -14.66
C GLY A 84 13.57 0.06 -13.35
N GLU A 85 13.62 1.39 -13.38
CA GLU A 85 13.76 2.22 -12.17
C GLU A 85 12.40 2.65 -11.63
N ARG A 86 12.23 2.54 -10.30
CA ARG A 86 11.01 2.96 -9.61
C ARG A 86 10.93 4.48 -9.54
N ILE A 87 9.92 5.07 -10.19
CA ILE A 87 9.69 6.53 -10.22
C ILE A 87 8.83 7.00 -9.05
N ASP A 88 7.66 6.38 -8.86
CA ASP A 88 6.63 6.83 -7.93
C ASP A 88 5.80 5.63 -7.49
N THR A 89 5.24 5.68 -6.28
CA THR A 89 4.30 4.67 -5.82
C THR A 89 3.07 5.30 -5.24
N ARG A 90 1.93 5.00 -5.85
CA ARG A 90 0.63 5.41 -5.34
C ARG A 90 0.05 4.30 -4.51
N VAL A 91 -0.49 4.65 -3.36
CA VAL A 91 -1.10 3.70 -2.44
C VAL A 91 -2.58 3.96 -2.37
N ASN A 92 -3.37 2.94 -2.70
CA ASN A 92 -4.81 2.90 -2.53
C ASN A 92 -5.17 1.90 -1.43
N LEU A 93 -6.31 2.12 -0.79
CA LEU A 93 -6.90 1.17 0.15
C LEU A 93 -8.11 0.51 -0.50
N ILE A 94 -8.20 -0.81 -0.38
CA ILE A 94 -9.34 -1.60 -0.86
C ILE A 94 -9.90 -2.36 0.35
N ASP A 95 -11.19 -2.20 0.58
CA ASP A 95 -11.94 -2.86 1.65
C ASP A 95 -12.05 -4.38 1.44
N ASP A 96 -12.46 -5.15 2.46
CA ASP A 96 -12.67 -6.61 2.34
C ASP A 96 -13.66 -6.98 1.24
N THR A 97 -14.62 -6.09 0.96
CA THR A 97 -15.61 -6.26 -0.11
C THR A 97 -15.06 -6.04 -1.52
N GLY A 98 -13.78 -5.72 -1.67
CA GLY A 98 -13.14 -5.34 -2.94
C GLY A 98 -13.46 -3.91 -3.37
N LYS A 99 -14.09 -3.11 -2.51
CA LYS A 99 -14.39 -1.70 -2.78
C LYS A 99 -13.15 -0.85 -2.54
N ASN A 100 -12.73 -0.11 -3.57
CA ASN A 100 -11.67 0.88 -3.42
C ASN A 100 -12.16 2.02 -2.51
N LEU A 101 -11.54 2.16 -1.34
CA LEU A 101 -11.79 3.21 -0.34
C LEU A 101 -11.17 4.55 -0.76
N GLY A 102 -10.25 4.52 -1.72
CA GLY A 102 -9.63 5.68 -2.33
C GLY A 102 -8.11 5.67 -2.23
N TRP A 103 -7.53 6.75 -2.73
CA TRP A 103 -6.11 7.02 -2.67
C TRP A 103 -5.71 7.48 -1.27
N LEU A 104 -4.73 6.82 -0.67
CA LEU A 104 -4.18 7.13 0.65
C LEU A 104 -3.02 8.12 0.55
N GLY A 105 -2.13 7.95 -0.44
CA GLY A 105 -0.94 8.79 -0.58
C GLY A 105 0.06 8.20 -1.56
N SER A 106 1.21 8.86 -1.71
CA SER A 106 2.34 8.36 -2.49
C SER A 106 3.66 8.50 -1.75
N TYR A 107 4.66 7.76 -2.20
CA TYR A 107 6.03 7.80 -1.69
C TYR A 107 7.04 7.38 -2.76
#